data_AF-A0A3M7M1L4-F1
#
_entry.id   AF-A0A3M7M1L4-F1
#
_cell.length_a   1.000
_cell.length_b   1.000
_cell.length_c   1.000
_cell.angle_alpha   90.00
_cell.angle_beta   90.00
_cell.angle_gamma   90.00
#
_symmetry.space_group_name_H-M   'P 1'
#
loop_
_entity.id
_entity.type
_entity.pdbx_description
1 polymer ?
#
loop_
_entity_poly.entity_id
_entity_poly.type
_entity_poly.pdbx_seq_one_letter_code
_entity_poly.pdbx_strand_id
1 'polypeptide(L)'
;MPVVYPAWQPEMSDVTSTILTLTLTSRVRAAPSATPAAEKMSSRIESMTSLFAGPDGIFWTLILLYAILSLVSLVQSRRELSEGEEMERAVDDDWDLPWQTKDWMTLYGLIGMAYEDETMYTPFRRQYIRSIQQRYQLPTRSQLRMLLETGIIPLFIQDGGISTEQRRHWCWSSTFPFIKLSRFEQAKRRACFEFLIPRPERPEVARFFKILGYNQWRYGVQMRTCNQIHNRETVDAWEEPAGPYDNTSFPLSIGAESTLEPMLPILPDKPLDMARSDTINGLEWYVKDNITRTLPLLHFWDVCIFRVEAGHWGPAELDSFILGCAEKAGLNYRWPVDVARRKAIKELERRGLATKVD
;
A
#
# COMPACT_ATOMS: atom_id res chain seq x y z
N MET A 1 10.69 1.44 35.48
CA MET A 1 10.89 0.05 35.91
C MET A 1 11.20 -0.77 34.66
N PRO A 2 12.31 -1.52 34.59
CA PRO A 2 12.64 -2.29 33.41
C PRO A 2 11.77 -3.54 33.35
N VAL A 3 11.08 -3.74 32.22
CA VAL A 3 10.26 -4.92 31.96
C VAL A 3 11.22 -6.06 31.59
N VAL A 4 11.31 -7.06 32.47
CA VAL A 4 12.04 -8.31 32.23
C VAL A 4 11.08 -9.26 31.51
N TYR A 5 11.38 -9.62 30.26
CA TYR A 5 10.66 -10.67 29.56
C TYR A 5 11.12 -12.04 30.07
N PRO A 6 10.19 -12.98 30.34
CA PRO A 6 10.58 -14.34 30.71
C PRO A 6 11.25 -15.03 29.53
N ALA A 7 12.40 -15.64 29.81
CA ALA A 7 13.12 -16.48 28.86
C ALA A 7 12.23 -17.65 28.45
N TRP A 8 11.94 -17.72 27.15
CA TRP A 8 11.21 -18.83 26.54
C TRP A 8 12.13 -20.06 26.55
N GLN A 9 11.88 -21.00 27.47
CA GLN A 9 12.49 -22.31 27.45
C GLN A 9 11.61 -23.23 26.60
N PRO A 10 12.10 -23.79 25.48
CA PRO A 10 11.37 -24.85 24.80
C PRO A 10 11.42 -26.10 25.68
N GLU A 11 10.25 -26.57 26.12
CA GLU A 11 10.07 -27.90 26.67
C GLU A 11 10.51 -28.91 25.60
N MET A 12 11.66 -29.56 25.83
CA MET A 12 12.02 -30.78 25.12
C MET A 12 11.07 -31.89 25.57
N SER A 13 9.95 -32.05 24.87
CA SER A 13 9.16 -33.26 24.96
C SER A 13 9.92 -34.41 24.29
N ASP A 14 10.13 -35.47 25.05
CA ASP A 14 10.73 -36.74 24.64
C ASP A 14 10.20 -37.21 23.27
N VAL A 15 11.07 -37.18 22.26
CA VAL A 15 10.85 -37.88 21.01
C VAL A 15 11.23 -39.34 21.25
N THR A 16 10.28 -40.11 21.76
CA THR A 16 10.31 -41.57 21.65
C THR A 16 10.50 -41.95 20.19
N SER A 17 11.55 -42.73 19.94
CA SER A 17 11.93 -43.30 18.67
C SER A 17 10.80 -44.20 18.11
N THR A 18 9.96 -43.62 17.26
CA THR A 18 9.03 -44.39 16.43
C THR A 18 9.80 -44.93 15.23
N ILE A 19 10.33 -46.14 15.36
CA ILE A 19 10.83 -46.91 14.22
C ILE A 19 9.60 -47.29 13.37
N LEU A 20 9.40 -46.58 12.26
CA LEU A 20 8.44 -46.93 11.23
C LEU A 20 8.95 -48.14 10.45
N THR A 21 8.65 -49.34 10.93
CA THR A 21 8.77 -50.56 10.14
C THR A 21 7.64 -50.55 9.11
N LEU A 22 7.95 -50.15 7.88
CA LEU A 22 7.06 -50.26 6.72
C LEU A 22 6.95 -51.74 6.31
N THR A 23 6.15 -52.51 7.05
CA THR A 23 5.71 -53.85 6.64
C THR A 23 4.61 -53.69 5.60
N LEU A 24 4.99 -53.73 4.32
CA LEU A 24 4.08 -53.91 3.19
C LEU A 24 3.55 -55.35 3.20
N THR A 25 2.63 -55.67 4.11
CA THR A 25 1.85 -56.91 4.02
C THR A 25 0.69 -56.71 3.05
N SER A 26 0.92 -57.06 1.79
CA SER A 26 -0.15 -57.23 0.80
C SER A 26 -0.96 -58.50 1.12
N ARG A 27 -1.91 -58.42 2.06
CA ARG A 27 -2.99 -59.42 2.16
C ARG A 27 -4.11 -59.01 1.21
N VAL A 28 -3.90 -59.27 -0.09
CA VAL A 28 -4.99 -59.24 -1.07
C VAL A 28 -5.75 -60.55 -0.95
N ARG A 29 -6.93 -60.48 -0.33
CA ARG A 29 -7.92 -61.57 -0.32
C ARG A 29 -8.43 -61.70 -1.77
N ALA A 30 -8.27 -62.89 -2.35
CA ALA A 30 -8.62 -63.17 -3.73
C ALA A 30 -10.07 -62.77 -4.06
N ALA A 31 -10.21 -61.77 -4.93
CA ALA A 31 -11.43 -61.52 -5.70
C ALA A 31 -11.08 -61.82 -7.18
N PRO A 32 -11.82 -62.69 -7.88
CA PRO A 32 -11.48 -63.09 -9.24
C PRO A 32 -12.00 -62.04 -10.22
N SER A 33 -11.21 -61.00 -10.45
CA SER A 33 -11.17 -60.20 -11.68
C SER A 33 -10.19 -59.04 -11.47
N ALA A 34 -8.90 -59.35 -11.64
CA ALA A 34 -7.88 -58.32 -11.76
C ALA A 34 -8.22 -57.49 -13.01
N THR A 35 -8.56 -56.22 -12.81
CA THR A 35 -8.61 -55.26 -13.91
C THR A 35 -7.17 -55.04 -14.41
N PRO A 36 -6.95 -54.87 -15.71
CA PRO A 36 -5.61 -54.74 -16.31
C PRO A 36 -4.78 -53.56 -15.75
N ALA A 37 -5.41 -52.64 -15.03
CA ALA A 37 -4.74 -51.57 -14.29
C ALA A 37 -3.96 -52.06 -13.06
N ALA A 38 -4.47 -53.08 -12.36
CA ALA A 38 -3.85 -53.62 -11.14
C ALA A 38 -2.58 -54.44 -11.45
N GLU A 39 -2.60 -55.26 -12.51
CA GLU A 39 -1.42 -55.99 -12.98
C GLU A 39 -0.31 -55.05 -13.49
N LYS A 40 -0.71 -53.94 -14.14
CA LYS A 40 0.23 -52.92 -14.61
C LYS A 40 0.87 -52.12 -13.47
N MET A 41 0.20 -52.02 -12.32
CA MET A 41 0.74 -51.37 -11.12
C MET A 41 1.63 -52.32 -10.31
N SER A 42 1.27 -53.60 -10.19
CA SER A 42 2.08 -54.62 -9.51
C SER A 42 3.44 -54.85 -10.19
N SER A 43 3.45 -54.97 -11.52
CA SER A 43 4.69 -55.13 -12.30
C SER A 43 5.63 -53.92 -12.23
N ARG A 44 5.09 -52.71 -12.06
CA ARG A 44 5.90 -51.50 -11.83
C ARG A 44 6.52 -51.48 -10.44
N ILE A 45 5.83 -52.01 -9.42
CA ILE A 45 6.34 -52.09 -8.04
C ILE A 45 7.47 -53.13 -7.95
N GLU A 46 7.32 -54.30 -8.57
CA GLU A 46 8.37 -55.33 -8.62
C GLU A 46 9.62 -54.87 -9.40
N SER A 47 9.43 -54.09 -10.48
CA SER A 47 10.55 -53.46 -11.19
C SER A 47 11.29 -52.45 -10.31
N MET A 48 10.59 -51.69 -9.45
CA MET A 48 11.23 -50.72 -8.56
C MET A 48 11.96 -51.37 -7.40
N THR A 49 11.50 -52.50 -6.85
CA THR A 49 12.18 -53.16 -5.73
C THR A 49 13.53 -53.77 -6.13
N SER A 50 13.68 -54.20 -7.39
CA SER A 50 14.96 -54.72 -7.91
C SER A 50 16.09 -53.67 -7.97
N LEU A 51 15.76 -52.38 -8.09
CA LEU A 51 16.73 -51.27 -8.05
C LEU A 51 17.37 -51.07 -6.65
N PHE A 52 16.76 -51.61 -5.60
CA PHE A 52 17.22 -51.44 -4.21
C PHE A 52 17.96 -52.66 -3.66
N ALA A 53 18.12 -53.74 -4.43
CA ALA A 53 18.70 -55.01 -3.97
C ALA A 53 20.23 -55.12 -4.16
N GLY A 54 20.91 -54.07 -4.65
CA GLY A 54 22.36 -54.02 -4.86
C GLY A 54 23.12 -53.17 -3.83
N PRO A 55 24.47 -53.13 -3.89
CA PRO A 55 25.30 -52.25 -3.04
C PRO A 55 24.94 -50.76 -3.16
N ASP A 56 24.33 -50.36 -4.29
CA ASP A 56 23.80 -49.01 -4.54
C ASP A 56 22.41 -48.76 -3.92
N GLY A 57 21.78 -49.79 -3.34
CA GLY A 57 20.45 -49.69 -2.71
C GLY A 57 20.44 -48.73 -1.52
N ILE A 58 21.54 -48.66 -0.77
CA ILE A 58 21.71 -47.68 0.33
C ILE A 58 21.72 -46.25 -0.22
N PHE A 59 22.36 -46.02 -1.36
CA PHE A 59 22.39 -44.70 -1.99
C PHE A 59 21.00 -44.26 -2.46
N TRP A 60 20.25 -45.13 -3.15
CA TRP A 60 18.90 -44.81 -3.62
C TRP A 60 17.88 -44.66 -2.48
N THR A 61 18.00 -45.45 -1.42
CA THR A 61 17.16 -45.29 -0.22
C THR A 61 17.42 -43.96 0.50
N LEU A 62 18.68 -43.53 0.60
CA LEU A 62 19.01 -42.21 1.15
C LEU A 62 18.47 -41.06 0.30
N ILE A 63 18.55 -41.16 -1.03
CA ILE A 63 17.95 -40.16 -1.94
C ILE A 63 16.44 -40.11 -1.77
N LEU A 64 15.77 -41.27 -1.73
CA LEU A 64 14.32 -41.34 -1.54
C LEU A 64 13.91 -40.76 -0.18
N LEU A 65 14.64 -41.10 0.88
CA LEU A 65 14.40 -40.58 2.22
C LEU A 65 14.59 -39.06 2.26
N TYR A 66 15.66 -38.54 1.65
CA TYR A 66 15.90 -37.11 1.52
C TYR A 66 14.78 -36.42 0.73
N ALA A 67 14.34 -37.01 -0.39
CA ALA A 67 13.25 -36.46 -1.19
C ALA A 67 11.92 -36.42 -0.39
N ILE A 68 11.63 -37.46 0.39
CA ILE A 68 10.44 -37.50 1.27
C ILE A 68 10.56 -36.45 2.37
N LEU A 69 11.70 -36.37 3.07
CA LEU A 69 11.91 -35.38 4.13
C LEU A 69 11.86 -33.95 3.59
N SER A 70 12.43 -33.70 2.41
CA SER A 70 12.36 -32.40 1.73
C SER A 70 10.94 -32.05 1.32
N LEU A 71 10.15 -33.02 0.83
CA LEU A 71 8.74 -32.81 0.51
C LEU A 71 7.92 -32.50 1.76
N VAL A 72 8.12 -33.26 2.85
CA VAL A 72 7.45 -33.03 4.13
C VAL A 72 7.79 -31.66 4.68
N SER A 73 9.08 -31.28 4.68
CA SER A 73 9.53 -29.95 5.12
C SER A 73 8.95 -28.83 4.26
N LEU A 74 8.85 -29.01 2.95
CA LEU A 74 8.25 -28.04 2.04
C LEU A 74 6.74 -27.92 2.25
N VAL A 75 6.04 -29.02 2.51
CA VAL A 75 4.61 -29.02 2.86
C VAL A 75 4.36 -28.36 4.21
N GLN A 76 5.18 -28.65 5.23
CA GLN A 76 5.12 -27.99 6.54
C GLN A 76 5.38 -26.50 6.41
N SER A 77 6.43 -26.10 5.71
CA SER A 77 6.74 -24.68 5.47
C SER A 77 5.61 -23.96 4.73
N ARG A 78 4.99 -24.61 3.73
CA ARG A 78 3.82 -24.05 3.04
C ARG A 78 2.61 -23.92 3.95
N ARG A 79 2.40 -24.87 4.86
CA ARG A 79 1.30 -24.84 5.82
C ARG A 79 1.51 -23.73 6.84
N GLU A 80 2.70 -23.60 7.39
CA GLU A 80 3.07 -22.50 8.31
C GLU A 80 2.95 -21.14 7.63
N LEU A 81 3.36 -21.02 6.37
CA LEU A 81 3.13 -19.79 5.58
C LEU A 81 1.64 -19.52 5.35
N SER A 82 0.84 -20.54 5.05
CA SER A 82 -0.61 -20.39 4.87
C SER A 82 -1.34 -20.00 6.16
N GLU A 83 -1.00 -20.64 7.29
CA GLU A 83 -1.56 -20.32 8.60
C GLU A 83 -1.11 -18.93 9.06
N GLY A 84 0.13 -18.54 8.75
CA GLY A 84 0.64 -17.17 8.93
C GLY A 84 -0.11 -16.14 8.10
N GLU A 85 -0.33 -16.40 6.81
CA GLU A 85 -1.10 -15.54 5.91
C GLU A 85 -2.57 -15.41 6.34
N GLU A 86 -3.20 -16.49 6.81
CA GLU A 86 -4.57 -16.45 7.33
C GLU A 86 -4.67 -15.64 8.62
N MET A 87 -3.69 -15.77 9.53
CA MET A 87 -3.62 -14.96 10.74
C MET A 87 -3.35 -13.48 10.42
N GLU A 88 -2.46 -13.18 9.48
CA GLU A 88 -2.22 -11.82 9.00
C GLU A 88 -3.47 -11.21 8.37
N ARG A 89 -4.21 -11.97 7.53
CA ARG A 89 -5.49 -11.53 6.96
C ARG A 89 -6.56 -11.29 8.02
N ALA A 90 -6.66 -12.16 9.03
CA ALA A 90 -7.63 -11.99 10.11
C ALA A 90 -7.33 -10.74 10.96
N VAL A 91 -6.04 -10.44 11.19
CA VAL A 91 -5.63 -9.19 11.84
C VAL A 91 -5.98 -7.99 10.97
N ASP A 92 -5.73 -8.06 9.66
CA ASP A 92 -6.09 -7.01 8.71
C ASP A 92 -7.62 -6.75 8.67
N ASP A 93 -8.45 -7.80 8.73
CA ASP A 93 -9.91 -7.71 8.75
C ASP A 93 -10.43 -6.95 9.99
N ASP A 94 -9.84 -7.19 11.17
CA ASP A 94 -10.20 -6.47 12.40
C ASP A 94 -9.86 -4.98 12.32
N TRP A 95 -8.75 -4.64 11.67
CA TRP A 95 -8.32 -3.27 11.45
C TRP A 95 -9.14 -2.51 10.41
N ASP A 96 -9.90 -3.20 9.55
CA ASP A 96 -10.83 -2.57 8.60
C ASP A 96 -12.13 -2.09 9.27
N LEU A 97 -12.58 -2.75 10.33
CA LEU A 97 -13.87 -2.45 10.99
C LEU A 97 -14.02 -0.99 11.47
N PRO A 98 -13.01 -0.32 12.07
CA PRO A 98 -13.10 1.09 12.44
C PRO A 98 -13.34 2.03 11.25
N TRP A 99 -12.75 1.72 10.09
CA TRP A 99 -12.86 2.53 8.87
C TRP A 99 -14.25 2.44 8.23
N GLN A 100 -15.02 1.41 8.59
CA GLN A 100 -16.44 1.26 8.21
C GLN A 100 -17.40 2.14 9.04
N THR A 101 -16.87 3.11 9.80
CA THR A 101 -17.66 4.05 10.58
C THR A 101 -18.67 4.84 9.73
N LYS A 102 -19.80 5.20 10.35
CA LYS A 102 -20.84 6.07 9.79
C LYS A 102 -20.74 7.51 10.31
N ASP A 103 -19.83 7.79 11.23
CA ASP A 103 -19.59 9.13 11.77
C ASP A 103 -18.40 9.77 11.06
N TRP A 104 -18.65 10.88 10.36
CA TRP A 104 -17.61 11.66 9.70
C TRP A 104 -16.52 12.09 10.69
N MET A 105 -16.88 12.48 11.91
CA MET A 105 -15.90 12.92 12.90
C MET A 105 -14.93 11.80 13.28
N THR A 106 -15.43 10.56 13.37
CA THR A 106 -14.58 9.37 13.58
C THR A 106 -13.69 9.11 12.38
N LEU A 107 -14.22 9.20 11.14
CA LEU A 107 -13.42 9.01 9.92
C LEU A 107 -12.29 10.03 9.83
N TYR A 108 -12.57 11.32 10.03
CA TYR A 108 -11.53 12.36 10.04
C TYR A 108 -10.49 12.13 11.14
N GLY A 109 -10.90 11.63 12.30
CA GLY A 109 -9.98 11.24 13.37
C GLY A 109 -9.06 10.07 12.98
N LEU A 110 -9.61 9.03 12.36
CA LEU A 110 -8.84 7.88 11.86
C LEU A 110 -7.85 8.31 10.76
N ILE A 111 -8.28 9.16 9.83
CA ILE A 111 -7.42 9.74 8.79
C ILE A 111 -6.28 10.55 9.42
N GLY A 112 -6.59 11.43 10.38
CA GLY A 112 -5.60 12.24 11.07
C GLY A 112 -4.57 11.38 11.80
N MET A 113 -5.03 10.37 12.55
CA MET A 113 -4.14 9.41 13.21
C MET A 113 -3.27 8.64 12.22
N ALA A 114 -3.82 8.25 11.05
CA ALA A 114 -3.05 7.57 10.01
C ALA A 114 -2.01 8.48 9.34
N TYR A 115 -2.23 9.80 9.29
CA TYR A 115 -1.20 10.75 8.84
C TYR A 115 -0.11 10.99 9.90
N GLU A 116 -0.44 10.86 11.18
CA GLU A 116 0.49 11.03 12.29
C GLU A 116 1.37 9.79 12.50
N ASP A 117 0.79 8.59 12.47
CA ASP A 117 1.47 7.32 12.76
C ASP A 117 1.65 6.48 11.48
N GLU A 118 2.90 6.35 11.03
CA GLU A 118 3.27 5.50 9.88
C GLU A 118 2.98 4.01 10.09
N THR A 119 2.83 3.57 11.34
CA THR A 119 2.57 2.17 11.71
C THR A 119 1.08 1.85 11.81
N MET A 120 0.21 2.86 11.81
CA MET A 120 -1.23 2.65 11.89
C MET A 120 -1.75 2.00 10.61
N TYR A 121 -2.61 1.00 10.77
CA TYR A 121 -3.33 0.43 9.64
C TYR A 121 -4.22 1.49 8.99
N THR A 122 -4.23 1.48 7.65
CA THR A 122 -5.03 2.39 6.84
C THR A 122 -5.50 1.73 5.55
N PRO A 123 -6.72 2.02 5.08
CA PRO A 123 -7.21 1.56 3.78
C PRO A 123 -6.58 2.32 2.61
N PHE A 124 -5.87 3.43 2.87
CA PHE A 124 -5.14 4.15 1.82
C PHE A 124 -3.87 3.39 1.42
N ARG A 125 -3.49 3.48 0.14
CA ARG A 125 -2.23 2.86 -0.32
C ARG A 125 -1.04 3.58 0.28
N ARG A 126 -0.08 2.77 0.72
CA ARG A 126 1.14 3.23 1.40
C ARG A 126 1.90 4.30 0.60
N GLN A 127 1.97 4.15 -0.73
CA GLN A 127 2.71 5.09 -1.59
C GLN A 127 2.15 6.52 -1.56
N TYR A 128 0.83 6.70 -1.41
CA TYR A 128 0.20 8.01 -1.39
C TYR A 128 0.19 8.59 0.02
N ILE A 129 -0.21 7.79 1.02
CA ILE A 129 -0.26 8.27 2.40
C ILE A 129 1.12 8.63 2.94
N ARG A 130 2.18 7.91 2.54
CA ARG A 130 3.57 8.24 2.94
C ARG A 130 3.98 9.64 2.50
N SER A 131 3.51 10.09 1.34
CA SER A 131 3.77 11.45 0.87
C SER A 131 3.18 12.51 1.80
N ILE A 132 2.07 12.21 2.47
CA ILE A 132 1.43 13.07 3.45
C ILE A 132 2.12 12.93 4.80
N GLN A 133 2.35 11.70 5.29
CA GLN A 133 2.98 11.41 6.59
C GLN A 133 4.34 12.13 6.74
N GLN A 134 5.18 12.07 5.71
CA GLN A 134 6.48 12.75 5.68
C GLN A 134 6.40 14.28 5.90
N ARG A 135 5.24 14.88 5.57
CA ARG A 135 5.00 16.33 5.63
C ARG A 135 4.15 16.72 6.82
N TYR A 136 3.26 15.83 7.27
CA TYR A 136 2.31 16.08 8.36
C TYR A 136 3.01 16.28 9.71
N GLN A 137 4.15 15.60 9.92
CA GLN A 137 4.95 15.72 11.14
C GLN A 137 5.89 16.94 11.14
N LEU A 138 6.02 17.66 10.03
CA LEU A 138 6.91 18.83 9.97
C LEU A 138 6.30 20.00 10.74
N PRO A 139 7.01 20.61 11.72
CA PRO A 139 6.49 21.75 12.49
C PRO A 139 6.06 22.93 11.63
N THR A 140 6.66 23.07 10.44
CA THR A 140 6.39 24.13 9.49
C THR A 140 5.12 23.91 8.66
N ARG A 141 4.44 22.76 8.77
CA ARG A 141 3.29 22.38 7.93
C ARG A 141 2.00 22.11 8.71
N SER A 142 1.67 22.98 9.66
CA SER A 142 0.39 22.93 10.39
C SER A 142 -0.85 23.04 9.49
N GLN A 143 -0.67 23.56 8.27
CA GLN A 143 -1.71 23.73 7.26
C GLN A 143 -2.36 22.40 6.87
N LEU A 144 -1.63 21.28 6.85
CA LEU A 144 -2.21 19.97 6.53
C LEU A 144 -3.24 19.53 7.56
N ARG A 145 -2.96 19.79 8.84
CA ARG A 145 -3.90 19.55 9.93
C ARG A 145 -5.14 20.44 9.78
N MET A 146 -4.94 21.73 9.52
CA MET A 146 -6.02 22.70 9.32
C MET A 146 -6.90 22.35 8.11
N LEU A 147 -6.31 21.88 7.00
CA LEU A 147 -7.05 21.38 5.84
C LEU A 147 -7.98 20.24 6.23
N LEU A 148 -7.48 19.27 7.01
CA LEU A 148 -8.30 18.17 7.50
C LEU A 148 -9.47 18.67 8.37
N GLU A 149 -9.22 19.65 9.24
CA GLU A 149 -10.27 20.28 10.08
C GLU A 149 -11.34 21.02 9.27
N THR A 150 -10.97 21.62 8.12
CA THR A 150 -11.91 22.26 7.19
C THR A 150 -12.70 21.27 6.34
N GLY A 151 -12.36 19.97 6.42
CA GLY A 151 -13.00 18.90 5.65
C GLY A 151 -12.39 18.67 4.27
N ILE A 152 -11.13 19.04 4.09
CA ILE A 152 -10.30 18.73 2.93
C ILE A 152 -9.39 17.56 3.31
N ILE A 153 -9.46 16.45 2.60
CA ILE A 153 -8.68 15.24 2.87
C ILE A 153 -7.50 15.19 1.88
N PRO A 154 -6.25 15.44 2.32
CA PRO A 154 -5.09 15.27 1.45
C PRO A 154 -4.99 13.82 0.94
N LEU A 155 -4.72 13.65 -0.35
CA LEU A 155 -4.56 12.33 -0.95
C LEU A 155 -3.12 12.08 -1.39
N PHE A 156 -2.45 13.11 -1.91
CA PHE A 156 -1.06 13.03 -2.34
C PHE A 156 -0.40 14.40 -2.33
N ILE A 157 0.87 14.44 -1.92
CA ILE A 157 1.66 15.67 -1.93
C ILE A 157 3.03 15.40 -2.53
N GLN A 158 3.39 16.18 -3.53
CA GLN A 158 4.73 16.25 -4.08
C GLN A 158 5.21 17.69 -3.96
N ASP A 159 6.35 17.89 -3.28
CA ASP A 159 6.97 19.21 -3.26
C ASP A 159 7.67 19.48 -4.59
N GLY A 160 7.64 20.73 -5.01
CA GLY A 160 8.45 21.21 -6.11
C GLY A 160 9.91 21.42 -5.67
N GLY A 161 10.82 21.44 -6.63
CA GLY A 161 12.24 21.67 -6.39
C GLY A 161 13.12 20.60 -7.02
N ILE A 162 14.39 20.60 -6.63
CA ILE A 162 15.36 19.57 -7.03
C ILE A 162 15.55 18.64 -5.84
N SER A 163 15.35 17.34 -6.03
CA SER A 163 15.72 16.32 -5.03
C SER A 163 16.65 15.29 -5.64
N THR A 164 17.59 14.80 -4.84
CA THR A 164 18.42 13.64 -5.17
C THR A 164 18.06 12.53 -4.19
N GLU A 165 17.59 11.40 -4.70
CA GLU A 165 17.08 10.29 -3.90
C GLU A 165 17.69 8.97 -4.39
N GLN A 166 17.99 8.07 -3.45
CA GLN A 166 18.35 6.69 -3.79
C GLN A 166 17.07 5.87 -4.00
N ARG A 167 16.66 5.67 -5.26
CA ARG A 167 15.38 5.03 -5.60
C ARG A 167 15.42 3.51 -5.57
N ARG A 168 16.49 2.91 -6.09
CA ARG A 168 16.55 1.45 -6.35
C ARG A 168 17.92 0.90 -6.05
N HIS A 169 17.96 -0.42 -5.90
CA HIS A 169 19.21 -1.16 -5.94
C HIS A 169 19.21 -2.05 -7.16
N TRP A 170 20.30 -2.05 -7.89
CA TRP A 170 20.60 -3.05 -8.90
C TRP A 170 21.36 -4.19 -8.22
N CYS A 171 20.85 -5.42 -8.36
CA CYS A 171 21.52 -6.62 -7.87
C CYS A 171 22.04 -7.40 -9.07
N TRP A 172 23.34 -7.67 -9.12
CA TRP A 172 23.91 -8.49 -10.20
C TRP A 172 23.49 -9.96 -10.07
N SER A 173 23.34 -10.44 -8.83
CA SER A 173 22.98 -11.83 -8.53
C SER A 173 22.06 -11.90 -7.31
N SER A 174 21.15 -12.87 -7.29
CA SER A 174 20.34 -13.27 -6.13
C SER A 174 21.02 -14.35 -5.27
N THR A 175 22.22 -14.78 -5.67
CA THR A 175 23.07 -15.76 -4.96
C THR A 175 24.47 -15.20 -4.75
N PHE A 176 25.12 -15.66 -3.68
CA PHE A 176 26.46 -15.19 -3.30
C PHE A 176 27.48 -15.42 -4.45
N PRO A 177 28.33 -14.42 -4.78
CA PRO A 177 28.47 -13.11 -4.12
C PRO A 177 27.36 -12.13 -4.50
N PHE A 178 26.77 -11.50 -3.47
CA PHE A 178 25.72 -10.50 -3.62
C PHE A 178 26.33 -9.12 -3.88
N ILE A 179 26.24 -8.63 -5.11
CA ILE A 179 26.65 -7.27 -5.46
C ILE A 179 25.40 -6.40 -5.60
N LYS A 180 25.23 -5.48 -4.64
CA LYS A 180 24.12 -4.52 -4.59
C LYS A 180 24.65 -3.12 -4.89
N LEU A 181 24.33 -2.59 -6.08
CA LEU A 181 24.68 -1.22 -6.46
C LEU A 181 23.47 -0.30 -6.25
N SER A 182 23.67 0.80 -5.52
CA SER A 182 22.66 1.84 -5.38
C SER A 182 22.46 2.57 -6.72
N ARG A 183 21.20 2.89 -7.05
CA ARG A 183 20.82 3.74 -8.18
C ARG A 183 20.19 5.00 -7.62
N PHE A 184 20.85 6.12 -7.89
CA PHE A 184 20.46 7.46 -7.50
C PHE A 184 19.68 8.12 -8.64
N GLU A 185 18.70 8.94 -8.27
CA GLU A 185 17.86 9.74 -9.16
C GLU A 185 17.97 11.20 -8.69
N GLN A 186 18.38 12.10 -9.59
CA GLN A 186 18.25 13.54 -9.37
C GLN A 186 17.09 14.04 -10.23
N ALA A 187 16.04 14.56 -9.60
CA ALA A 187 14.83 15.00 -10.26
C ALA A 187 14.51 16.47 -9.92
N LYS A 188 14.25 17.27 -10.95
CA LYS A 188 13.46 18.49 -10.85
C LYS A 188 11.99 18.07 -10.86
N ARG A 189 11.25 18.41 -9.82
CA ARG A 189 9.84 18.06 -9.64
C ARG A 189 9.00 19.34 -9.56
N ARG A 190 7.81 19.33 -10.16
CA ARG A 190 6.80 20.38 -9.94
C ARG A 190 6.06 20.05 -8.65
N ALA A 191 5.62 21.09 -7.94
CA ALA A 191 4.75 20.86 -6.80
C ALA A 191 3.39 20.36 -7.31
N CYS A 192 2.86 19.33 -6.67
CA CYS A 192 1.55 18.75 -6.96
C CYS A 192 0.86 18.40 -5.64
N PHE A 193 -0.41 18.76 -5.53
CA PHE A 193 -1.21 18.52 -4.35
C PHE A 193 -2.58 18.01 -4.77
N GLU A 194 -2.88 16.76 -4.43
CA GLU A 194 -4.17 16.13 -4.68
C GLU A 194 -4.93 15.97 -3.38
N PHE A 195 -6.23 16.27 -3.40
CA PHE A 195 -7.07 16.20 -2.22
C PHE A 195 -8.52 15.92 -2.58
N LEU A 196 -9.27 15.45 -1.59
CA LEU A 196 -10.67 15.09 -1.70
C LEU A 196 -11.52 15.99 -0.81
N ILE A 197 -12.67 16.41 -1.33
CA ILE A 197 -13.74 17.08 -0.57
C ILE A 197 -15.02 16.25 -0.69
N PRO A 198 -15.56 15.73 0.42
CA PRO A 198 -16.86 15.07 0.41
C PRO A 198 -18.00 16.10 0.37
N ARG A 199 -19.16 15.69 -0.18
CA ARG A 199 -20.37 16.51 -0.30
C ARG A 199 -20.12 17.82 -1.07
N PRO A 200 -19.75 17.73 -2.36
CA PRO A 200 -19.47 18.91 -3.19
C PRO A 200 -20.68 19.80 -3.45
N GLU A 201 -21.90 19.34 -3.15
CA GLU A 201 -23.16 20.10 -3.30
C GLU A 201 -23.22 21.33 -2.38
N ARG A 202 -22.34 21.41 -1.39
CA ARG A 202 -22.28 22.51 -0.43
C ARG A 202 -21.92 23.83 -1.13
N PRO A 203 -22.64 24.94 -0.85
CA PRO A 203 -22.39 26.22 -1.50
C PRO A 203 -20.99 26.76 -1.21
N GLU A 204 -20.40 26.45 -0.06
CA GLU A 204 -19.03 26.83 0.29
C GLU A 204 -18.01 26.11 -0.59
N VAL A 205 -18.27 24.86 -0.99
CA VAL A 205 -17.40 24.09 -1.90
C VAL A 205 -17.49 24.64 -3.32
N ALA A 206 -18.68 25.03 -3.79
CA ALA A 206 -18.83 25.70 -5.07
C ALA A 206 -18.09 27.05 -5.12
N ARG A 207 -18.12 27.82 -4.01
CA ARG A 207 -17.32 29.05 -3.89
C ARG A 207 -15.82 28.76 -3.86
N PHE A 208 -15.41 27.73 -3.11
CA PHE A 208 -14.02 27.27 -3.05
C PHE A 208 -13.50 26.91 -4.44
N PHE A 209 -14.28 26.13 -5.20
CA PHE A 209 -13.98 25.78 -6.58
C PHE A 209 -13.76 27.03 -7.45
N LYS A 210 -14.67 28.01 -7.36
CA LYS A 210 -14.55 29.28 -8.07
C LYS A 210 -13.24 30.00 -7.71
N ILE A 211 -12.93 30.12 -6.43
CA ILE A 211 -11.71 30.81 -5.95
C ILE A 211 -10.44 30.09 -6.43
N LEU A 212 -10.46 28.75 -6.42
CA LEU A 212 -9.34 27.92 -6.88
C LEU A 212 -9.09 28.10 -8.39
N GLY A 213 -10.14 28.20 -9.20
CA GLY A 213 -10.05 28.44 -10.64
C GLY A 213 -9.51 29.82 -11.00
N TYR A 214 -9.96 30.89 -10.33
CA TYR A 214 -9.50 32.26 -10.58
C TYR A 214 -8.19 32.60 -9.83
N ASN A 215 -7.28 31.64 -9.70
CA ASN A 215 -6.05 31.84 -8.94
C ASN A 215 -5.04 32.73 -9.69
N GLN A 216 -4.50 33.74 -9.00
CA GLN A 216 -3.52 34.68 -9.57
C GLN A 216 -2.14 34.05 -9.78
N TRP A 217 -1.87 32.90 -9.14
CA TRP A 217 -0.60 32.19 -9.17
C TRP A 217 -0.41 31.34 -10.43
N ARG A 218 -1.45 31.22 -11.27
CA ARG A 218 -1.48 30.40 -12.48
C ARG A 218 -1.13 28.93 -12.21
N TYR A 219 -1.54 28.43 -11.05
CA TYR A 219 -1.44 27.01 -10.74
C TYR A 219 -2.46 26.22 -11.55
N GLY A 220 -2.02 25.08 -12.09
CA GLY A 220 -2.87 24.11 -12.76
C GLY A 220 -3.91 23.58 -11.79
N VAL A 221 -5.20 23.63 -12.16
CA VAL A 221 -6.28 23.09 -11.34
C VAL A 221 -7.10 22.15 -12.19
N GLN A 222 -7.20 20.91 -11.76
CA GLN A 222 -8.07 19.92 -12.35
C GLN A 222 -9.08 19.46 -11.29
N MET A 223 -10.27 19.01 -11.73
CA MET A 223 -11.30 18.47 -10.85
C MET A 223 -11.89 17.18 -11.43
N ARG A 224 -12.21 16.23 -10.57
CA ARG A 224 -13.03 15.05 -10.91
C ARG A 224 -14.10 14.87 -9.85
N THR A 225 -15.36 14.86 -10.29
CA THR A 225 -16.49 14.50 -9.43
C THR A 225 -16.74 13.01 -9.57
N CYS A 226 -16.74 12.31 -8.44
CA CYS A 226 -16.94 10.87 -8.39
C CYS A 226 -18.20 10.57 -7.57
N ASN A 227 -19.13 9.84 -8.17
CA ASN A 227 -20.18 9.13 -7.45
C ASN A 227 -20.07 7.63 -7.74
N GLN A 228 -19.53 6.88 -6.78
CA GLN A 228 -19.23 5.46 -6.92
C GLN A 228 -20.50 4.59 -6.96
N ILE A 229 -21.62 5.04 -6.37
CA ILE A 229 -22.89 4.29 -6.42
C ILE A 229 -23.50 4.37 -7.82
N HIS A 230 -23.52 5.57 -8.39
CA HIS A 230 -24.22 5.82 -9.65
C HIS A 230 -23.34 5.55 -10.87
N ASN A 231 -22.08 5.12 -10.66
CA ASN A 231 -21.02 5.10 -11.68
C ASN A 231 -21.00 6.41 -12.50
N ARG A 232 -21.33 7.53 -11.86
CA ARG A 232 -21.31 8.86 -12.48
C ARG A 232 -19.95 9.44 -12.19
N GLU A 233 -19.14 9.48 -13.23
CA GLU A 233 -17.86 10.14 -13.21
C GLU A 233 -17.93 11.29 -14.20
N THR A 234 -17.85 12.51 -13.68
CA THR A 234 -17.65 13.69 -14.53
C THR A 234 -16.24 14.19 -14.28
N VAL A 235 -15.44 14.14 -15.33
CA VAL A 235 -14.13 14.79 -15.35
C VAL A 235 -14.37 16.16 -15.97
N ASP A 236 -14.50 17.17 -15.12
CA ASP A 236 -14.60 18.54 -15.57
C ASP A 236 -13.18 19.12 -15.56
N ALA A 237 -12.58 19.18 -16.75
CA ALA A 237 -11.40 20.01 -16.97
C ALA A 237 -11.88 21.45 -17.19
N TRP A 238 -11.19 22.44 -16.62
CA TRP A 238 -11.46 23.84 -16.94
C TRP A 238 -11.23 24.08 -18.44
N GLU A 239 -12.06 24.91 -19.06
CA GLU A 239 -11.92 25.30 -20.48
C GLU A 239 -10.59 26.03 -20.76
N GLU A 240 -9.96 26.59 -19.74
CA GLU A 240 -8.62 27.17 -19.82
C GLU A 240 -7.64 26.30 -19.01
N PRO A 241 -6.62 25.68 -19.65
CA PRO A 241 -5.58 24.97 -18.93
C PRO A 241 -4.85 25.97 -18.03
N ALA A 242 -4.94 25.77 -16.73
CA ALA A 242 -4.27 26.65 -15.79
C ALA A 242 -2.75 26.37 -15.80
N GLY A 243 -1.95 27.41 -16.07
CA GLY A 243 -0.49 27.31 -16.30
C GLY A 243 -0.13 26.85 -17.73
N PRO A 244 1.08 27.14 -18.26
CA PRO A 244 1.38 27.28 -19.70
C PRO A 244 1.48 25.93 -20.45
N TYR A 245 0.42 25.13 -20.38
CA TYR A 245 0.39 23.76 -20.87
C TYR A 245 -0.44 23.69 -22.14
N ASP A 246 0.00 24.40 -23.17
CA ASP A 246 -0.60 24.31 -24.51
C ASP A 246 -0.39 22.93 -25.15
N ASN A 247 0.39 22.04 -24.51
CA ASN A 247 0.62 20.66 -24.94
C ASN A 247 0.60 19.68 -23.76
N THR A 248 -0.11 18.57 -23.92
CA THR A 248 -0.25 17.41 -23.03
C THR A 248 1.07 16.67 -22.70
N SER A 249 2.21 17.21 -23.11
CA SER A 249 3.53 16.58 -23.03
C SER A 249 4.45 17.18 -21.97
N PHE A 250 4.03 18.20 -21.21
CA PHE A 250 4.91 18.81 -20.22
C PHE A 250 5.05 17.91 -18.97
N PRO A 251 6.27 17.43 -18.64
CA PRO A 251 6.46 16.44 -17.58
C PRO A 251 6.16 17.01 -16.18
N LEU A 252 5.84 16.11 -15.24
CA LEU A 252 5.71 16.41 -13.81
C LEU A 252 7.05 16.31 -13.08
N SER A 253 7.98 15.50 -13.61
CA SER A 253 9.37 15.41 -13.18
C SER A 253 10.32 15.19 -14.35
N ILE A 254 11.45 15.91 -14.34
CA ILE A 254 12.57 15.70 -15.27
C ILE A 254 13.84 15.47 -14.46
N GLY A 255 14.73 14.63 -14.95
CA GLY A 255 15.95 14.35 -14.22
C GLY A 255 16.80 13.25 -14.83
N ALA A 256 17.80 12.81 -14.09
CA ALA A 256 18.72 11.77 -14.50
C ALA A 256 18.82 10.68 -13.44
N GLU A 257 19.18 9.47 -13.87
CA GLU A 257 19.46 8.34 -12.99
C GLU A 257 20.89 7.84 -13.22
N SER A 258 21.61 7.51 -12.15
CA SER A 258 22.99 7.03 -12.18
C SER A 258 23.29 6.06 -11.04
N THR A 259 24.21 5.12 -11.25
CA THR A 259 24.78 4.31 -10.16
C THR A 259 25.83 5.08 -9.35
N LEU A 260 26.37 6.16 -9.91
CA LEU A 260 27.33 7.06 -9.28
C LEU A 260 26.66 8.43 -9.11
N GLU A 261 26.33 8.77 -7.87
CA GLU A 261 25.72 10.08 -7.53
C GLU A 261 26.47 11.28 -8.12
N PRO A 262 27.82 11.35 -8.11
CA PRO A 262 28.56 12.47 -8.69
C PRO A 262 28.39 12.67 -10.20
N MET A 263 27.87 11.67 -10.92
CA MET A 263 27.61 11.77 -12.37
C MET A 263 26.26 12.40 -12.67
N LEU A 264 25.33 12.48 -11.71
CA LEU A 264 23.99 13.00 -11.93
C LEU A 264 23.98 14.43 -12.52
N PRO A 265 24.81 15.39 -12.06
CA PRO A 265 24.79 16.75 -12.61
C PRO A 265 25.27 16.86 -14.07
N ILE A 266 25.92 15.82 -14.60
CA ILE A 266 26.51 15.79 -15.94
C ILE A 266 25.59 15.08 -16.94
N LEU A 267 24.75 14.16 -16.44
CA LEU A 267 23.84 13.40 -17.29
C LEU A 267 22.68 14.28 -17.80
N PRO A 268 22.22 14.07 -19.05
CA PRO A 268 21.11 14.83 -19.57
C PRO A 268 19.80 14.47 -18.87
N ASP A 269 19.03 15.50 -18.51
CA ASP A 269 17.69 15.35 -17.96
C ASP A 269 16.77 14.64 -18.99
N LYS A 270 15.98 13.70 -18.50
CA LYS A 270 14.93 12.99 -19.23
C LYS A 270 13.62 13.11 -18.46
N PRO A 271 12.46 13.04 -19.12
CA PRO A 271 11.19 12.89 -18.42
C PRO A 271 11.22 11.64 -17.53
N LEU A 272 11.00 11.82 -16.23
CA LEU A 272 10.96 10.73 -15.25
C LEU A 272 9.50 10.32 -14.99
N ASP A 273 8.65 11.30 -14.66
CA ASP A 273 7.20 11.18 -14.67
C ASP A 273 6.62 12.20 -15.64
N MET A 274 5.87 11.71 -16.62
CA MET A 274 5.00 12.57 -17.42
C MET A 274 3.92 13.19 -16.50
N ALA A 275 3.30 14.31 -16.92
CA ALA A 275 2.10 14.80 -16.23
C ALA A 275 1.14 13.63 -15.97
N ARG A 276 0.55 13.56 -14.76
CA ARG A 276 -0.31 12.44 -14.35
C ARG A 276 -1.59 12.41 -15.17
N SER A 277 -1.53 11.90 -16.40
CA SER A 277 -2.61 11.81 -17.39
C SER A 277 -3.39 13.11 -17.64
N ASP A 278 -4.10 13.17 -18.77
CA ASP A 278 -5.07 14.25 -19.03
C ASP A 278 -6.21 14.25 -18.00
N THR A 279 -6.33 13.18 -17.20
CA THR A 279 -7.42 12.95 -16.25
C THR A 279 -6.90 12.73 -14.82
N ILE A 280 -7.61 13.28 -13.82
CA ILE A 280 -7.35 13.01 -12.41
C ILE A 280 -7.81 11.59 -12.05
N ASN A 281 -7.03 10.91 -11.21
CA ASN A 281 -7.37 9.60 -10.67
C ASN A 281 -8.63 9.62 -9.78
N GLY A 282 -9.45 8.58 -9.87
CA GLY A 282 -10.61 8.39 -8.99
C GLY A 282 -10.19 7.92 -7.60
N LEU A 283 -11.15 7.81 -6.68
CA LEU A 283 -10.89 7.44 -5.28
C LEU A 283 -10.23 6.05 -5.18
N GLU A 284 -10.61 5.13 -6.06
CA GLU A 284 -10.11 3.76 -6.14
C GLU A 284 -8.59 3.67 -6.28
N TRP A 285 -7.96 4.67 -6.90
CA TRP A 285 -6.51 4.71 -7.05
C TRP A 285 -5.78 4.93 -5.72
N TYR A 286 -6.40 5.63 -4.78
CA TYR A 286 -5.80 5.97 -3.49
C TYR A 286 -6.05 4.91 -2.43
N VAL A 287 -6.97 3.98 -2.67
CA VAL A 287 -7.39 2.92 -1.73
C VAL A 287 -6.74 1.58 -2.09
N LYS A 288 -6.40 0.77 -1.08
CA LYS A 288 -5.86 -0.59 -1.26
C LYS A 288 -6.80 -1.43 -2.11
N ASP A 289 -6.21 -2.27 -2.96
CA ASP A 289 -6.90 -3.21 -3.86
C ASP A 289 -7.96 -2.59 -4.80
N ASN A 290 -8.00 -1.26 -4.91
CA ASN A 290 -9.07 -0.51 -5.58
C ASN A 290 -10.46 -0.71 -4.94
N ILE A 291 -10.54 -1.13 -3.68
CA ILE A 291 -11.81 -1.44 -3.00
C ILE A 291 -12.26 -0.24 -2.18
N THR A 292 -12.99 0.69 -2.79
CA THR A 292 -13.47 1.91 -2.10
C THR A 292 -14.50 1.63 -0.99
N ARG A 293 -15.12 0.45 -1.00
CA ARG A 293 -16.12 0.02 0.01
C ARG A 293 -15.57 -0.12 1.43
N THR A 294 -14.25 -0.24 1.59
CA THR A 294 -13.57 -0.20 2.90
C THR A 294 -13.73 1.15 3.60
N LEU A 295 -14.12 2.20 2.85
CA LEU A 295 -14.43 3.54 3.34
C LEU A 295 -15.89 3.91 2.98
N PRO A 296 -16.91 3.35 3.65
CA PRO A 296 -18.33 3.53 3.29
C PRO A 296 -18.75 5.00 3.16
N LEU A 297 -18.29 5.87 4.05
CA LEU A 297 -18.61 7.30 3.98
C LEU A 297 -18.06 8.00 2.72
N LEU A 298 -16.93 7.56 2.18
CA LEU A 298 -16.40 8.10 0.93
C LEU A 298 -16.95 7.37 -0.30
N HIS A 299 -17.32 6.10 -0.16
CA HIS A 299 -17.91 5.31 -1.23
C HIS A 299 -19.35 5.71 -1.55
N PHE A 300 -20.18 5.91 -0.53
CA PHE A 300 -21.62 6.14 -0.72
C PHE A 300 -22.00 7.61 -0.90
N TRP A 301 -21.07 8.53 -0.74
CA TRP A 301 -21.31 9.96 -0.88
C TRP A 301 -20.66 10.50 -2.16
N ASP A 302 -21.22 11.59 -2.68
CA ASP A 302 -20.56 12.38 -3.70
C ASP A 302 -19.24 12.94 -3.15
N VAL A 303 -18.16 12.71 -3.89
CA VAL A 303 -16.83 13.23 -3.56
C VAL A 303 -16.26 13.95 -4.77
N CYS A 304 -15.47 14.98 -4.49
CA CYS A 304 -14.76 15.72 -5.50
C CYS A 304 -13.26 15.65 -5.23
N ILE A 305 -12.50 15.18 -6.21
CA ILE A 305 -11.04 15.08 -6.15
C ILE A 305 -10.46 16.22 -6.97
N PHE A 306 -9.60 16.99 -6.32
CA PHE A 306 -8.88 18.10 -6.92
C PHE A 306 -7.42 17.73 -7.09
N ARG A 307 -6.82 18.24 -8.16
CA ARG A 307 -5.37 18.29 -8.33
C ARG A 307 -4.97 19.72 -8.58
N VAL A 308 -4.02 20.20 -7.79
CA VAL A 308 -3.39 21.51 -7.96
C VAL A 308 -1.91 21.31 -8.25
N GLU A 309 -1.40 21.95 -9.29
CA GLU A 309 0.00 21.83 -9.70
C GLU A 309 0.67 23.18 -9.95
N ALA A 310 1.93 23.31 -9.54
CA ALA A 310 2.71 24.51 -9.79
C ALA A 310 3.14 24.60 -11.27
N GLY A 311 3.20 25.82 -11.79
CA GLY A 311 3.68 26.16 -13.14
C GLY A 311 5.15 25.78 -13.43
N HIS A 312 5.93 25.61 -12.36
CA HIS A 312 7.39 25.64 -12.38
C HIS A 312 8.01 24.51 -11.55
N TRP A 313 9.30 24.26 -11.79
CA TRP A 313 10.13 23.27 -11.09
C TRP A 313 10.63 23.72 -9.71
N GLY A 314 10.32 24.95 -9.29
CA GLY A 314 10.68 25.47 -7.97
C GLY A 314 9.76 25.00 -6.85
N PRO A 315 10.15 25.20 -5.57
CA PRO A 315 9.30 24.91 -4.42
C PRO A 315 8.02 25.75 -4.46
N ALA A 316 6.91 25.15 -4.00
CA ALA A 316 5.63 25.83 -3.84
C ALA A 316 4.85 25.21 -2.68
N GLU A 317 4.31 26.05 -1.81
CA GLU A 317 3.49 25.68 -0.65
C GLU A 317 2.02 25.59 -1.08
N LEU A 318 1.68 24.54 -1.83
CA LEU A 318 0.33 24.36 -2.36
C LEU A 318 -0.69 24.11 -1.25
N ASP A 319 -0.29 23.49 -0.14
CA ASP A 319 -1.10 23.34 1.07
C ASP A 319 -1.52 24.69 1.67
N SER A 320 -0.56 25.62 1.86
CA SER A 320 -0.84 26.99 2.32
C SER A 320 -1.79 27.73 1.36
N PHE A 321 -1.55 27.61 0.05
CA PHE A 321 -2.41 28.21 -0.97
C PHE A 321 -3.85 27.67 -0.92
N ILE A 322 -4.00 26.34 -0.85
CA ILE A 322 -5.30 25.67 -0.82
C ILE A 322 -6.06 26.06 0.46
N LEU A 323 -5.38 26.10 1.61
CA LEU A 323 -5.98 26.53 2.87
C LEU A 323 -6.49 27.97 2.78
N GLY A 324 -5.69 28.89 2.25
CA GLY A 324 -6.12 30.28 2.06
C GLY A 324 -7.33 30.41 1.12
N CYS A 325 -7.42 29.57 0.10
CA CYS A 325 -8.62 29.49 -0.76
C CYS A 325 -9.83 28.94 0.01
N ALA A 326 -9.63 27.93 0.87
CA ALA A 326 -10.69 27.33 1.69
C ALA A 326 -11.27 28.34 2.68
N GLU A 327 -10.42 29.09 3.37
CA GLU A 327 -10.82 30.13 4.31
C GLU A 327 -11.61 31.24 3.60
N LYS A 328 -11.14 31.73 2.45
CA LYS A 328 -11.86 32.72 1.63
C LYS A 328 -13.22 32.23 1.14
N ALA A 329 -13.37 30.93 0.91
CA ALA A 329 -14.64 30.32 0.51
C ALA A 329 -15.64 30.18 1.67
N GLY A 330 -15.18 30.37 2.90
CA GLY A 330 -15.95 30.13 4.13
C GLY A 330 -16.03 28.66 4.52
N LEU A 331 -15.04 27.84 4.15
CA LEU A 331 -14.92 26.49 4.68
C LEU A 331 -14.45 26.58 6.14
N ASN A 332 -15.41 26.51 7.06
CA ASN A 332 -15.15 26.57 8.50
C ASN A 332 -14.49 25.27 9.01
N TYR A 333 -13.75 25.39 10.12
CA TYR A 333 -13.26 24.26 10.92
C TYR A 333 -14.44 23.46 11.48
N ARG A 334 -14.81 22.37 10.80
CA ARG A 334 -15.95 21.50 11.17
C ARG A 334 -15.51 20.30 12.00
N TRP A 335 -14.26 19.91 11.88
CA TRP A 335 -13.73 18.68 12.47
C TRP A 335 -12.51 18.99 13.35
N PRO A 336 -12.66 19.61 14.52
CA PRO A 336 -11.52 19.91 15.39
C PRO A 336 -10.72 18.64 15.67
N VAL A 337 -9.41 18.64 15.37
CA VAL A 337 -8.60 17.41 15.37
C VAL A 337 -8.65 16.70 16.71
N ASP A 338 -8.63 17.41 17.83
CA ASP A 338 -8.64 16.78 19.16
C ASP A 338 -9.98 16.10 19.48
N VAL A 339 -11.09 16.59 18.91
CA VAL A 339 -12.41 15.96 19.06
C VAL A 339 -12.50 14.74 18.14
N ALA A 340 -12.05 14.88 16.89
CA ALA A 340 -12.01 13.81 15.90
C ALA A 340 -11.14 12.64 16.38
N ARG A 341 -9.92 12.93 16.84
CA ARG A 341 -8.96 11.97 17.40
C ARG A 341 -9.56 11.22 18.58
N ARG A 342 -10.19 11.92 19.54
CA ARG A 342 -10.85 11.26 20.69
C ARG A 342 -11.98 10.32 20.25
N LYS A 343 -12.75 10.67 19.23
CA LYS A 343 -13.77 9.77 18.68
C LYS A 343 -13.17 8.55 17.98
N ALA A 344 -12.09 8.75 17.23
CA ALA A 344 -11.36 7.65 16.60
C ALA A 344 -10.76 6.68 17.63
N ILE A 345 -10.12 7.19 18.68
CA ILE A 345 -9.60 6.38 19.79
C ILE A 345 -10.73 5.55 20.43
N LYS A 346 -11.87 6.17 20.76
CA LYS A 346 -13.02 5.45 21.31
C LYS A 346 -13.56 4.37 20.37
N GLU A 347 -13.53 4.60 19.06
CA GLU A 347 -13.93 3.60 18.08
C GLU A 347 -12.95 2.43 18.03
N LEU A 348 -11.64 2.71 18.04
CA LEU A 348 -10.60 1.68 18.10
C LEU A 348 -10.69 0.85 19.40
N GLU A 349 -10.85 1.50 20.55
CA GLU A 349 -11.03 0.85 21.86
C GLU A 349 -12.29 -0.02 21.88
N ARG A 350 -13.40 0.44 21.30
CA ARG A 350 -14.65 -0.34 21.18
C ARG A 350 -14.43 -1.65 20.42
N ARG A 351 -13.47 -1.69 19.50
CA ARG A 351 -13.10 -2.87 18.71
C ARG A 351 -11.97 -3.68 19.34
N GLY A 352 -11.48 -3.31 20.52
CA GLY A 352 -10.38 -4.00 21.19
C GLY A 352 -9.01 -3.75 20.54
N LEU A 353 -8.89 -2.74 19.68
CA LEU A 353 -7.64 -2.40 19.00
C LEU A 353 -6.78 -1.52 19.89
N ALA A 354 -5.49 -1.83 19.97
CA ALA A 354 -4.54 -1.06 20.76
C ALA A 354 -4.33 0.33 20.14
N THR A 355 -4.40 1.36 20.98
CA THR A 355 -4.04 2.73 20.60
C THR A 355 -2.75 3.10 21.34
N LYS A 356 -1.76 3.58 20.59
CA LYS A 356 -0.58 4.24 21.19
C LYS A 356 -1.03 5.62 21.67
N VAL A 357 -1.57 5.68 22.88
CA VAL A 357 -1.89 6.96 23.53
C VAL A 357 -0.66 7.34 24.35
N ASP A 358 0.21 8.14 23.75
CA ASP A 358 1.29 8.82 24.48
C ASP A 358 0.77 10.06 25.22
#